data_AF-A0A524MWB1-F1
#
_entry.id   AF-A0A524MWB1-F1
#
_cell.length_a   1.000
_cell.length_b   1.000
_cell.length_c   1.000
_cell.angle_alpha   90.00
_cell.angle_beta   90.00
_cell.angle_gamma   90.00
#
_symmetry.space_group_name_H-M   'P 1'
#
loop_
_entity.id
_entity.type
_entity.pdbx_description
1 polymer ?
#
loop_
_entity_poly.entity_id
_entity_poly.type
_entity_poly.pdbx_seq_one_letter_code
_entity_poly.pdbx_strand_id
1 'polypeptide(L)'
;MKNTLKAHLNGKLSDNLIDLVPSSFDILGSKGEAVAIIEIPEELEAYEAIIGETMMQVHKNVKSVLSKTSERYGELRLRDYRLIAGDQDTEIIHKESGCRFKLDPRVTYFSARESSERERICSQIMG
;
A
#
# COMPACT_ATOMS: atom_id res chain seq x y z
N MET A 1 -6.42 -21.88 -3.42
CA MET A 1 -5.04 -21.46 -3.12
C MET A 1 -5.09 -20.17 -2.34
N LYS A 2 -4.32 -20.03 -1.25
CA LYS A 2 -4.23 -18.76 -0.52
C LYS A 2 -3.65 -17.71 -1.47
N ASN A 3 -4.43 -16.69 -1.82
CA ASN A 3 -4.03 -15.62 -2.72
C ASN A 3 -3.19 -14.57 -1.96
N THR A 4 -2.09 -15.02 -1.35
CA THR A 4 -1.21 -14.16 -0.53
C THR A 4 0.04 -13.81 -1.32
N LEU A 5 0.59 -12.62 -1.06
CA LEU A 5 1.86 -12.17 -1.67
C LEU A 5 2.97 -13.23 -1.51
N LYS A 6 3.12 -13.80 -0.30
CA LYS A 6 4.09 -14.89 -0.03
C LYS A 6 3.91 -16.10 -0.96
N ALA A 7 2.67 -16.55 -1.16
CA ALA A 7 2.41 -17.71 -2.00
C ALA A 7 2.83 -17.51 -3.46
N HIS A 8 2.74 -16.27 -3.96
CA HIS A 8 3.17 -15.91 -5.33
C HIS A 8 4.68 -15.60 -5.45
N LEU A 9 5.38 -15.52 -4.31
CA LEU A 9 6.83 -15.37 -4.22
C LEU A 9 7.56 -16.71 -3.95
N ASN A 10 6.82 -17.77 -3.62
CA ASN A 10 7.39 -19.12 -3.48
C ASN A 10 8.11 -19.55 -4.77
N GLY A 11 9.36 -19.99 -4.63
CA GLY A 11 10.23 -20.37 -5.75
C GLY A 11 10.89 -19.20 -6.48
N LYS A 12 10.53 -17.95 -6.16
CA LYS A 12 11.24 -16.72 -6.61
C LYS A 12 12.21 -16.21 -5.54
N LEU A 13 11.92 -16.49 -4.28
CA LEU A 13 12.75 -16.19 -3.11
C LEU A 13 13.13 -17.50 -2.41
N SER A 14 14.25 -17.51 -1.69
CA SER A 14 14.62 -18.61 -0.79
C SER A 14 13.72 -18.63 0.45
N ASP A 15 13.58 -19.79 1.09
CA ASP A 15 12.65 -19.98 2.22
C ASP A 15 12.89 -18.98 3.37
N ASN A 16 14.16 -18.72 3.71
CA ASN A 16 14.52 -17.74 4.73
C ASN A 16 14.10 -16.30 4.38
N LEU A 17 14.07 -15.94 3.10
CA LEU A 17 13.64 -14.61 2.64
C LEU A 17 12.11 -14.52 2.54
N ILE A 18 11.44 -15.61 2.17
CA ILE A 18 9.96 -15.69 2.13
C ILE A 18 9.36 -15.40 3.50
N ASP A 19 10.00 -15.87 4.57
CA ASP A 19 9.55 -15.63 5.93
C ASP A 19 9.60 -14.14 6.31
N LEU A 20 10.55 -13.39 5.76
CA LEU A 20 10.70 -11.95 5.98
C LEU A 20 9.70 -11.09 5.17
N VAL A 21 9.05 -11.66 4.14
CA VAL A 21 8.09 -10.90 3.33
C VAL A 21 6.95 -10.36 4.23
N PRO A 22 6.67 -9.05 4.20
CA PRO A 22 5.60 -8.48 5.01
C PRO A 22 4.23 -9.08 4.64
N SER A 23 3.44 -9.43 5.66
CA SER A 23 2.06 -9.88 5.48
C SER A 23 1.05 -8.71 5.43
N SER A 24 1.45 -7.55 5.95
CA SER A 24 0.64 -6.34 6.04
C SER A 24 1.15 -5.28 5.08
N PHE A 25 0.22 -4.66 4.37
CA PHE A 25 0.44 -3.53 3.47
C PHE A 25 -0.86 -2.71 3.41
N ASP A 26 -0.77 -1.49 2.92
CA ASP A 26 -1.93 -0.63 2.69
C ASP A 26 -2.23 -0.53 1.19
N ILE A 27 -3.50 -0.44 0.82
CA ILE A 27 -3.92 -0.14 -0.55
C ILE A 27 -4.83 1.09 -0.50
N LEU A 28 -4.37 2.18 -1.13
CA LEU A 28 -5.11 3.43 -1.28
C LEU A 28 -5.63 3.54 -2.71
N GLY A 29 -6.80 4.15 -2.91
CA GLY A 29 -7.47 4.18 -4.22
C GLY A 29 -8.82 3.47 -4.26
N SER A 30 -9.18 2.95 -5.43
CA SER A 30 -10.48 2.33 -5.69
C SER A 30 -10.34 1.08 -6.57
N LYS A 31 -11.45 0.52 -7.05
CA LYS A 31 -11.44 -0.62 -7.99
C LYS A 31 -10.80 -0.31 -9.34
N GLY A 32 -10.73 0.97 -9.74
CA GLY A 32 -10.13 1.39 -11.00
C GLY A 32 -8.61 1.52 -10.89
N GLU A 33 -8.15 2.42 -10.04
CA GLU A 33 -6.73 2.68 -9.79
C GLU A 33 -6.45 2.73 -8.28
N ALA A 34 -5.31 2.18 -7.90
CA ALA A 34 -4.83 2.15 -6.53
C ALA A 34 -3.30 2.21 -6.46
N VAL A 35 -2.80 2.66 -5.32
CA VAL A 35 -1.39 2.59 -4.93
C VAL A 35 -1.29 1.67 -3.72
N ALA A 36 -0.40 0.67 -3.81
CA ALA A 36 -0.07 -0.17 -2.67
C ALA A 36 1.16 0.39 -1.95
N ILE A 37 1.16 0.32 -0.62
CA ILE A 37 2.24 0.80 0.23
C ILE A 37 2.67 -0.35 1.14
N ILE A 38 3.95 -0.71 1.06
CA ILE A 38 4.56 -1.79 1.82
C ILE A 38 5.83 -1.29 2.51
N GLU A 39 6.27 -2.00 3.54
CA GLU A 39 7.50 -1.71 4.26
C GLU A 39 8.46 -2.87 4.01
N ILE A 40 9.48 -2.65 3.17
CA ILE A 40 10.42 -3.69 2.78
C ILE A 40 11.57 -3.71 3.80
N PRO A 41 11.80 -4.84 4.51
CA PRO A 41 12.98 -5.01 5.35
C PRO A 41 14.28 -4.90 4.53
N GLU A 42 15.37 -4.50 5.17
CA GLU A 42 16.68 -4.34 4.52
C GLU A 42 17.14 -5.62 3.80
N GLU A 43 16.86 -6.80 4.39
CA GLU A 43 17.20 -8.10 3.83
C GLU A 43 16.47 -8.41 2.51
N LEU A 44 15.39 -7.67 2.21
CA LEU A 44 14.57 -7.82 1.02
C LEU A 44 14.75 -6.69 0.01
N GLU A 45 15.63 -5.70 0.25
CA GLU A 45 15.84 -4.57 -0.66
C GLU A 45 16.21 -5.01 -2.08
N ALA A 46 17.11 -6.00 -2.22
CA ALA A 46 17.50 -6.55 -3.52
C ALA A 46 16.34 -7.21 -4.29
N TYR A 47 15.22 -7.47 -3.61
CA TYR A 47 14.02 -8.12 -4.15
C TYR A 47 12.82 -7.17 -4.20
N GLU A 48 13.00 -5.87 -3.94
CA GLU A 48 11.88 -4.92 -3.86
C GLU A 48 11.08 -4.87 -5.17
N ALA A 49 11.76 -4.93 -6.32
CA ALA A 49 11.13 -4.93 -7.64
C ALA A 49 10.21 -6.15 -7.85
N ILE A 50 10.69 -7.36 -7.57
CA ILE A 50 9.89 -8.59 -7.76
C ILE A 50 8.73 -8.67 -6.76
N ILE A 51 8.90 -8.13 -5.56
CA ILE A 51 7.83 -7.99 -4.58
C ILE A 51 6.76 -7.02 -5.11
N GLY A 52 7.16 -5.84 -5.59
CA GLY A 52 6.27 -4.84 -6.17
C GLY A 52 5.48 -5.37 -7.37
N GLU A 53 6.16 -5.99 -8.34
CA GLU A 53 5.52 -6.62 -9.49
C GLU A 53 4.53 -7.71 -9.08
N THR A 54 4.90 -8.53 -8.10
CA THR A 54 4.02 -9.60 -7.60
C THR A 54 2.80 -9.00 -6.89
N MET A 55 2.94 -7.89 -6.15
CA MET A 55 1.78 -7.19 -5.57
C MET A 55 0.81 -6.71 -6.66
N MET A 56 1.30 -6.14 -7.77
CA MET A 56 0.45 -5.73 -8.90
C MET A 56 -0.19 -6.94 -9.60
N GLN A 57 0.50 -8.09 -9.66
CA GLN A 57 -0.07 -9.34 -10.18
C GLN A 57 -1.23 -9.83 -9.31
N VAL A 58 -1.11 -9.75 -7.98
CA VAL A 58 -2.15 -10.17 -7.03
C VAL A 58 -3.30 -9.16 -6.97
N HIS A 59 -2.99 -7.86 -7.01
CA HIS A 59 -3.94 -6.76 -6.88
C HIS A 59 -4.05 -5.98 -8.19
N LYS A 60 -4.91 -6.45 -9.11
CA LYS A 60 -4.98 -5.96 -10.50
C LYS A 60 -5.31 -4.48 -10.68
N ASN A 61 -5.89 -3.83 -9.66
CA ASN A 61 -6.19 -2.41 -9.66
C ASN A 61 -5.02 -1.53 -9.19
N VAL A 62 -3.95 -2.14 -8.66
CA VAL A 62 -2.77 -1.41 -8.20
C VAL A 62 -1.94 -0.99 -9.41
N LYS A 63 -1.82 0.32 -9.64
CA LYS A 63 -1.00 0.91 -10.70
C LYS A 63 0.44 1.19 -10.27
N SER A 64 0.67 1.38 -8.97
CA SER A 64 1.99 1.67 -8.41
C SER A 64 2.17 1.04 -7.04
N VAL A 65 3.40 0.64 -6.72
CA VAL A 65 3.78 0.11 -5.41
C VAL A 65 4.90 0.97 -4.82
N LEU A 66 4.68 1.42 -3.59
CA LEU A 66 5.60 2.24 -2.83
C LEU A 66 6.18 1.47 -1.63
N SER A 67 7.49 1.51 -1.46
CA SER A 67 8.16 1.10 -0.22
C SER A 67 8.32 2.31 0.70
N LYS A 68 7.99 2.18 1.98
CA LYS A 68 8.29 3.20 3.00
C LYS A 68 9.80 3.25 3.23
N THR A 69 10.38 4.46 3.25
CA THR A 69 11.83 4.63 3.50
C THR A 69 12.13 5.51 4.71
N SER A 70 11.11 6.03 5.39
CA SER A 70 11.29 6.82 6.61
C SER A 70 10.13 6.67 7.58
N GLU A 71 10.40 7.02 8.84
CA GLU A 71 9.36 7.37 9.80
C GLU A 71 8.58 8.61 9.38
N ARG A 72 7.45 8.85 10.05
CA ARG A 72 6.67 10.08 9.83
C ARG A 72 7.38 11.29 10.42
N TYR A 73 7.46 12.38 9.67
CA TYR A 73 8.13 13.62 10.07
C TYR A 73 7.31 14.87 9.73
N GLY A 74 7.71 15.99 10.33
CA GLY A 74 7.10 17.31 10.12
C GLY A 74 5.68 17.43 10.67
N GLU A 75 5.14 18.65 10.60
CA GLU A 75 3.78 18.97 11.06
C GLU A 75 2.70 18.25 10.25
N LEU A 76 2.95 18.07 8.95
CA LEU A 76 2.07 17.36 8.02
C LEU A 76 2.14 15.83 8.16
N ARG A 77 3.02 15.30 9.01
CA ARG A 77 3.24 13.87 9.28
C ARG A 77 3.45 13.04 8.02
N LEU A 78 4.18 13.60 7.05
CA LEU A 78 4.58 12.92 5.81
C LEU A 78 5.68 11.90 6.10
N ARG A 79 5.96 11.04 5.12
CA ARG A 79 7.11 10.13 5.12
C ARG A 79 7.60 9.93 3.69
N ASP A 80 8.84 9.50 3.58
CA ASP A 80 9.46 9.24 2.29
C ASP A 80 9.07 7.85 1.77
N TYR A 81 8.95 7.77 0.45
CA TYR A 81 8.63 6.55 -0.26
C TYR A 81 9.52 6.36 -1.47
N ARG A 82 9.87 5.12 -1.75
CA ARG A 82 10.50 4.69 -3.01
C ARG A 82 9.48 4.00 -3.90
N LEU A 83 9.46 4.33 -5.19
CA LEU A 83 8.69 3.53 -6.17
C LEU A 83 9.43 2.22 -6.43
N ILE A 84 8.78 1.10 -6.18
CA ILE A 84 9.38 -0.23 -6.41
C ILE A 84 8.75 -0.95 -7.61
N ALA A 85 7.56 -0.54 -8.05
CA ALA A 85 6.93 -1.02 -9.28
C ALA A 85 5.83 -0.06 -9.76
N GLY A 86 5.56 -0.08 -11.07
CA GLY A 86 4.42 0.59 -11.69
C GLY A 86 4.64 2.04 -12.10
N ASP A 87 3.56 2.83 -12.13
CA ASP A 87 3.56 4.21 -12.63
C ASP A 87 4.25 5.18 -11.65
N GLN A 88 4.95 6.17 -12.19
CA GLN A 88 5.52 7.27 -11.41
C GLN A 88 4.46 8.23 -10.87
N ASP A 89 3.33 8.37 -11.57
CA ASP A 89 2.17 9.12 -11.10
C ASP A 89 1.39 8.33 -10.05
N THR A 90 1.52 8.75 -8.79
CA THR A 90 0.88 8.12 -7.63
C THR A 90 -0.39 8.83 -7.19
N GLU A 91 -0.87 9.85 -7.91
CA GLU A 91 -2.15 10.48 -7.61
C GLU A 91 -3.32 9.51 -7.89
N ILE A 92 -4.23 9.38 -6.92
CA ILE A 92 -5.39 8.48 -7.00
C ILE A 92 -6.65 9.13 -6.44
N ILE A 93 -7.79 8.52 -6.75
CA ILE A 93 -9.06 8.76 -6.05
C ILE A 93 -9.33 7.57 -5.12
N HIS A 94 -9.20 7.78 -3.82
CA HIS A 94 -9.60 6.81 -2.81
C HIS A 94 -11.10 6.88 -2.55
N LYS A 95 -11.75 5.72 -2.45
CA LYS A 95 -13.18 5.61 -2.19
C LYS A 95 -13.42 4.80 -0.93
N GLU A 96 -14.12 5.39 0.03
CA GLU A 96 -14.55 4.74 1.27
C GLU A 96 -15.85 5.39 1.74
N SER A 97 -16.74 4.62 2.37
CA SER A 97 -17.99 5.11 3.00
C SER A 97 -18.80 6.11 2.16
N GLY A 98 -18.85 5.92 0.84
CA GLY A 98 -19.55 6.82 -0.10
C GLY A 98 -18.79 8.09 -0.51
N CYS A 99 -17.66 8.39 0.12
CA CYS A 99 -16.82 9.55 -0.16
C CYS A 99 -15.78 9.26 -1.27
N ARG A 100 -15.24 10.34 -1.86
CA ARG A 100 -14.15 10.31 -2.83
C ARG A 100 -13.07 11.31 -2.40
N PHE A 101 -11.85 10.82 -2.22
CA PHE A 101 -10.69 11.62 -1.81
C PHE A 101 -9.66 11.59 -2.93
N LYS A 102 -9.36 12.75 -3.53
CA LYS A 102 -8.25 12.88 -4.47
C LYS A 102 -6.99 13.19 -3.67
N LEU A 103 -5.97 12.34 -3.78
CA LEU A 103 -4.73 12.49 -3.04
C LEU A 103 -3.56 11.79 -3.74
N ASP A 104 -2.34 12.23 -3.42
CA ASP A 104 -1.11 11.50 -3.70
C ASP A 104 -0.48 11.10 -2.36
N PRO A 105 -0.28 9.78 -2.10
CA PRO A 105 0.28 9.29 -0.84
C PRO A 105 1.67 9.85 -0.50
N ARG A 106 2.43 10.33 -1.49
CA ARG A 106 3.78 10.89 -1.28
C ARG A 106 3.78 12.27 -0.62
N VAL A 107 2.71 13.03 -0.80
CA VAL A 107 2.61 14.43 -0.34
C VAL A 107 1.41 14.67 0.57
N THR A 108 0.63 13.64 0.87
CA THR A 108 -0.57 13.73 1.73
C THR A 108 -0.59 12.59 2.74
N TYR A 109 -0.72 12.92 4.02
CA TYR A 109 -1.00 11.91 5.04
C TYR A 109 -2.44 11.37 4.89
N PHE A 110 -2.57 10.08 4.65
CA PHE A 110 -3.85 9.39 4.61
C PHE A 110 -3.71 7.95 5.12
N SER A 111 -4.68 7.49 5.91
CA SER A 111 -4.73 6.10 6.40
C SER A 111 -6.11 5.49 6.11
N ALA A 112 -6.11 4.46 5.27
CA ALA A 112 -7.29 3.64 5.02
C ALA A 112 -7.70 2.80 6.24
N ARG A 113 -6.78 2.58 7.20
CA ARG A 113 -7.07 1.84 8.44
C ARG A 113 -8.03 2.59 9.36
N GLU A 114 -8.07 3.91 9.25
CA GLU A 114 -8.98 4.76 10.02
C GLU A 114 -10.39 4.85 9.39
N SER A 115 -10.65 4.11 8.30
CA SER A 115 -11.93 4.14 7.58
C SER A 115 -13.12 3.76 8.47
N SER A 116 -12.98 2.65 9.22
CA SER A 116 -14.02 2.19 10.15
C SER A 116 -14.29 3.18 11.27
N GLU A 117 -13.24 3.88 11.74
CA GLU A 117 -13.39 4.88 12.79
C GLU A 117 -14.09 6.13 12.28
N ARG A 118 -13.77 6.58 11.05
CA ARG A 118 -14.53 7.64 10.37
C ARG A 118 -16.00 7.27 10.21
N GLU A 119 -16.29 6.05 9.75
CA GLU A 119 -17.67 5.56 9.60
C GLU A 119 -18.40 5.51 10.95
N ARG A 120 -17.74 5.02 12.00
CA ARG A 120 -18.28 4.98 13.36
C ARG A 120 -18.70 6.37 13.83
N ILE A 121 -17.83 7.38 13.72
CA ILE A 121 -18.15 8.76 14.09
C ILE A 121 -19.30 9.32 13.24
N CYS A 122 -19.27 9.11 11.92
CA CYS A 122 -20.34 9.56 11.03
C CYS A 122 -21.71 8.99 11.44
N SER A 123 -21.78 7.70 11.81
CA SER A 123 -23.00 7.03 12.25
C SER A 123 -23.57 7.56 13.58
N GLN A 124 -22.75 8.25 14.38
CA GLN A 124 -23.19 8.87 15.64
C GLN A 124 -23.83 10.25 15.44
N ILE A 125 -23.63 10.85 14.26
CA ILE A 125 -24.15 12.19 13.93
C ILE A 125 -25.35 12.07 12.98
N MET A 126 -25.29 11.13 12.03
CA MET A 126 -26.39 10.85 11.10
C MET A 126 -27.40 9.91 11.78
N GLY A 127 -28.44 10.50 12.37
CA GLY A 127 -29.63 9.79 12.88
C GLY A 127 -30.62 9.43 11.79
#